data_AF-A0A1J3D1W0-F1
#
_entry.id   AF-A0A1J3D1W0-F1
#
_cell.length_a   1.000
_cell.length_b   1.000
_cell.length_c   1.000
_cell.angle_alpha   90.00
_cell.angle_beta   90.00
_cell.angle_gamma   90.00
#
_symmetry.space_group_name_H-M   'P 1'
#
loop_
_entity.id
_entity.type
_entity.pdbx_description
1 polymer ?
#
loop_
_entity_poly.entity_id
_entity_poly.type
_entity_poly.pdbx_seq_one_letter_code
_entity_poly.pdbx_strand_id
1 'polypeptide(L)'
;EAFTLEHVAKSVAYDRSSAPKDCRVSGWLQGKGQESSAETETRKLVLTEFTYDLDRSNAQTFNILDSSRSALVDTVRLDFSSNHGSISHTCIYRFRVHGRAPDPVPVVETQS
;
A
#
# COMPACT_ATOMS: atom_id res chain seq x y z
N GLU A 1 -2.01 10.92 2.75
CA GLU A 1 -1.13 9.78 2.46
C GLU A 1 -1.76 8.97 1.34
N ALA A 2 -0.97 8.24 0.57
CA ALA A 2 -1.46 7.59 -0.64
C ALA A 2 -0.61 6.39 -1.05
N PHE A 3 -1.14 5.59 -1.96
CA PHE A 3 -0.42 4.53 -2.66
C PHE A 3 -0.47 4.78 -4.16
N THR A 4 0.61 4.47 -4.88
CA THR A 4 0.59 4.44 -6.36
C THR A 4 0.87 3.04 -6.83
N LEU A 5 0.01 2.51 -7.71
CA LEU A 5 0.24 1.28 -8.44
C LEU A 5 0.46 1.61 -9.91
N GLU A 6 1.46 0.96 -10.50
CA GLU A 6 1.83 1.18 -11.89
C GLU A 6 1.90 -0.12 -12.66
N HIS A 7 1.53 -0.04 -13.93
CA HIS A 7 1.69 -1.10 -14.91
C HIS A 7 2.25 -0.52 -16.22
N VAL A 8 2.64 -1.39 -17.15
CA VAL A 8 3.05 -0.96 -18.50
C VAL A 8 1.95 -0.12 -19.16
N ALA A 9 2.35 0.93 -19.90
CA ALA A 9 1.44 1.84 -20.59
C ALA A 9 0.82 1.17 -21.83
N LYS A 10 -0.40 1.63 -22.19
CA LYS A 10 -1.14 1.14 -23.37
C LYS A 10 -0.39 1.36 -24.69
N SER A 11 0.45 2.39 -24.77
CA SER A 11 1.28 2.67 -25.94
C SER A 11 2.48 1.72 -26.09
N VAL A 12 2.85 0.99 -25.03
CA VAL A 12 4.04 0.13 -24.99
C VAL A 12 3.67 -1.34 -25.15
N ALA A 13 2.56 -1.78 -24.56
CA ALA A 13 2.12 -3.17 -24.62
C ALA A 13 0.64 -3.28 -25.03
N TYR A 14 0.38 -4.17 -25.98
CA TYR A 14 -0.97 -4.47 -26.46
C TYR A 14 -1.79 -5.24 -25.41
N ASP A 15 -1.21 -6.29 -24.81
CA ASP A 15 -1.86 -7.06 -23.75
C ASP A 15 -1.45 -6.55 -22.37
N ARG A 16 -2.47 -6.20 -21.56
CA ARG A 16 -2.34 -5.73 -20.18
C ARG A 16 -3.30 -6.50 -19.25
N SER A 17 -3.81 -7.64 -19.70
CA SER A 17 -4.75 -8.49 -18.95
C SER A 17 -4.16 -9.06 -17.65
N SER A 18 -2.83 -9.14 -17.55
CA SER A 18 -2.11 -9.54 -16.34
C SER A 18 -2.01 -8.45 -15.29
N ALA A 19 -2.43 -7.21 -15.57
CA ALA A 19 -2.44 -6.17 -14.56
C ALA A 19 -3.35 -6.56 -13.38
N PRO A 20 -2.96 -6.30 -12.13
CA PRO A 20 -3.83 -6.49 -10.98
C PRO A 20 -5.05 -5.56 -11.12
N LYS A 21 -6.21 -6.01 -10.67
CA LYS A 21 -7.46 -5.26 -10.76
C LYS A 21 -7.95 -4.88 -9.37
N ASP A 22 -8.61 -5.79 -8.66
CA ASP A 22 -9.18 -5.51 -7.34
C ASP A 22 -8.10 -5.71 -6.27
N CYS A 23 -7.71 -4.59 -5.65
CA CYS A 23 -6.56 -4.50 -4.76
C CYS A 23 -6.98 -4.02 -3.36
N ARG A 24 -6.27 -4.50 -2.34
CA ARG A 24 -6.39 -4.06 -0.95
C ARG A 24 -5.02 -3.79 -0.36
N VAL A 25 -4.88 -2.66 0.31
CA VAL A 25 -3.66 -2.32 1.05
C VAL A 25 -3.95 -2.35 2.55
N SER A 26 -3.17 -3.15 3.26
CA SER A 26 -3.20 -3.24 4.73
C SER A 26 -1.88 -2.74 5.30
N GLY A 27 -1.91 -2.21 6.51
CA GLY A 27 -0.73 -1.83 7.29
C GLY A 27 -0.73 -2.47 8.66
N TRP A 28 0.45 -2.60 9.26
CA TRP A 28 0.62 -2.98 10.66
C TRP A 28 1.14 -1.81 11.45
N LEU A 29 0.57 -1.63 12.64
CA LEU A 29 1.04 -0.63 13.58
C LEU A 29 2.38 -1.02 14.18
N GLN A 30 3.28 -0.04 14.30
CA GLN A 30 4.57 -0.23 14.98
C GLN A 30 4.35 -0.65 16.44
N GLY A 31 4.76 -1.88 16.76
CA GLY A 31 4.69 -2.47 18.10
C GLY A 31 5.96 -2.25 18.92
N LYS A 32 5.85 -2.18 20.25
CA LYS A 32 7.01 -2.24 21.15
C LYS A 32 7.29 -3.70 21.54
N GLY A 33 8.26 -4.36 20.90
CA GLY A 33 8.82 -5.65 21.35
C GLY A 33 8.36 -6.88 20.56
N GLN A 34 9.05 -8.02 20.77
CA GLN A 34 8.76 -9.34 20.16
C GLN A 34 7.36 -9.82 20.54
N GLU A 35 6.52 -10.10 19.54
CA GLU A 35 5.09 -10.38 19.74
C GLU A 35 4.71 -11.68 19.04
N SER A 36 3.70 -12.37 19.59
CA SER A 36 3.18 -13.61 19.04
C SER A 36 2.38 -13.38 17.75
N SER A 37 2.20 -14.42 16.94
CA SER A 37 1.44 -14.34 15.68
C SER A 37 -0.01 -13.89 15.86
N ALA A 38 -0.62 -14.12 17.03
CA ALA A 38 -1.99 -13.70 17.33
C ALA A 38 -2.10 -12.18 17.60
N GLU A 39 -1.11 -11.59 18.25
CA GLU A 39 -1.05 -10.14 18.55
C GLU A 39 -0.76 -9.31 17.30
N THR A 40 -0.07 -9.92 16.33
CA THR A 40 0.26 -9.31 15.03
C THR A 40 -0.99 -9.07 14.17
N GLU A 41 -1.95 -9.99 14.17
CA GLU A 41 -3.20 -9.82 13.40
C GLU A 41 -4.11 -8.73 14.01
N THR A 42 -4.07 -8.53 15.34
CA THR A 42 -4.85 -7.49 16.02
C THR A 42 -4.38 -6.06 15.69
N ARG A 43 -3.14 -5.90 15.21
CA ARG A 43 -2.54 -4.61 14.82
C ARG A 43 -2.67 -4.31 13.32
N LYS A 44 -3.32 -5.20 12.57
CA LYS A 44 -3.55 -5.01 11.14
C LYS A 44 -4.70 -4.03 10.89
N LEU A 45 -4.47 -3.07 10.02
CA LEU A 45 -5.46 -2.09 9.60
C LEU A 45 -5.58 -2.10 8.08
N VAL A 46 -6.81 -2.13 7.57
CA VAL A 46 -7.05 -1.84 6.15
C VAL A 46 -6.88 -0.33 5.94
N LEU A 47 -5.97 0.03 5.04
CA LEU A 47 -5.64 1.42 4.72
C LEU A 47 -6.45 1.91 3.53
N THR A 48 -6.60 1.09 2.48
CA THR A 48 -7.44 1.41 1.33
C THR A 48 -7.78 0.15 0.52
N GLU A 49 -8.88 0.21 -0.21
CA GLU A 49 -9.28 -0.74 -1.24
C GLU A 49 -9.51 0.03 -2.54
N PHE A 50 -9.01 -0.50 -3.66
CA PHE A 50 -9.12 0.16 -4.94
C PHE A 50 -9.12 -0.82 -6.10
N THR A 51 -9.67 -0.37 -7.23
CA THR A 51 -9.57 -1.07 -8.51
C THR A 51 -8.61 -0.31 -9.41
N TYR A 52 -7.58 -1.01 -9.90
CA TYR A 52 -6.73 -0.48 -10.97
C TYR A 52 -7.47 -0.58 -12.31
N ASP A 53 -7.41 0.48 -13.12
CA ASP A 53 -8.23 0.62 -14.33
C ASP A 53 -7.36 0.76 -15.58
N LEU A 54 -7.47 -0.17 -16.54
CA LEU A 54 -6.66 -0.15 -17.75
C LEU A 54 -6.91 1.06 -18.67
N ASP A 55 -8.09 1.70 -18.57
CA ASP A 55 -8.45 2.86 -19.38
C ASP A 55 -7.96 4.19 -18.79
N ARG A 56 -7.46 4.16 -17.55
CA ARG A 56 -6.81 5.30 -16.89
C ARG A 56 -5.30 5.34 -17.17
N SER A 57 -4.65 6.34 -16.56
CA SER A 57 -3.19 6.46 -16.55
C SER A 57 -2.51 5.15 -16.14
N ASN A 58 -1.33 4.88 -16.71
CA ASN A 58 -0.54 3.69 -16.37
C ASN A 58 0.04 3.74 -14.95
N ALA A 59 0.07 4.93 -14.34
CA ALA A 59 0.39 5.14 -12.93
C ALA A 59 -0.83 5.75 -12.23
N GLN A 60 -1.39 5.03 -11.27
CA GLN A 60 -2.64 5.39 -10.59
C GLN A 60 -2.39 5.56 -9.11
N THR A 61 -2.81 6.69 -8.58
CA THR A 61 -2.62 7.04 -7.16
C THR A 61 -3.94 7.00 -6.44
N PHE A 62 -3.97 6.29 -5.32
CA PHE A 62 -5.13 6.04 -4.48
C PHE A 62 -4.87 6.63 -3.10
N ASN A 63 -5.70 7.59 -2.71
CA ASN A 63 -5.58 8.26 -1.41
C ASN A 63 -6.16 7.39 -0.30
N ILE A 64 -5.58 7.50 0.90
CA ILE A 64 -6.16 6.95 2.12
C ILE A 64 -7.24 7.93 2.57
N LEU A 65 -8.51 7.48 2.55
CA LEU A 65 -9.66 8.33 2.84
C LEU A 65 -9.80 8.65 4.33
N ASP A 66 -9.37 7.74 5.21
CA ASP A 66 -9.44 7.91 6.65
C ASP A 66 -8.07 8.29 7.23
N SER A 67 -7.69 9.55 7.07
CA SER A 67 -6.48 10.12 7.65
C SER A 67 -6.60 10.43 9.15
N SER A 68 -7.73 10.11 9.79
CA SER A 68 -7.91 10.31 11.24
C SER A 68 -7.11 9.30 12.08
N ARG A 69 -6.62 8.23 11.44
CA ARG A 69 -5.69 7.27 12.03
C ARG A 69 -4.28 7.85 12.08
N SER A 70 -3.98 8.62 13.12
CA SER A 70 -2.63 9.10 13.47
C SER A 70 -1.72 7.97 13.99
N ALA A 71 -1.74 6.80 13.35
CA ALA A 71 -1.06 5.62 13.81
C ALA A 71 0.12 5.31 12.88
N LEU A 72 1.30 5.11 13.48
CA LEU A 72 2.53 4.83 12.73
C LEU A 72 2.46 3.43 12.14
N VAL A 73 2.53 3.36 10.81
CA VAL A 73 2.59 2.12 10.03
C VAL A 73 4.02 1.94 9.53
N ASP A 74 4.67 0.86 9.96
CA ASP A 74 6.03 0.53 9.51
C ASP A 74 6.05 -0.56 8.42
N THR A 75 4.96 -1.31 8.30
CA THR A 75 4.84 -2.45 7.40
C THR A 75 3.55 -2.33 6.61
N VAL A 76 3.65 -2.47 5.29
CA VAL A 76 2.52 -2.42 4.36
C VAL A 76 2.45 -3.70 3.55
N ARG A 77 1.24 -4.21 3.33
CA ARG A 77 0.93 -5.34 2.46
C ARG A 77 -0.04 -4.92 1.38
N LEU A 78 0.31 -5.22 0.13
CA LEU A 78 -0.58 -5.16 -1.02
C LEU A 78 -1.12 -6.58 -1.29
N ASP A 79 -2.43 -6.74 -1.20
CA ASP A 79 -3.15 -7.93 -1.67
C ASP A 79 -3.92 -7.57 -2.94
N PHE A 80 -4.09 -8.55 -3.84
CA PHE A 80 -4.97 -8.45 -5.01
C PHE A 80 -5.80 -9.74 -5.13
N SER A 81 -7.08 -9.60 -5.45
CA SER A 81 -8.01 -10.75 -5.56
C SER A 81 -8.36 -11.09 -7.01
N SER A 82 -8.05 -10.22 -7.96
CA SER A 82 -8.34 -10.39 -9.38
C SER A 82 -7.31 -9.68 -10.27
N ASN A 83 -7.33 -10.02 -11.55
CA ASN A 83 -6.60 -9.31 -12.61
C ASN A 83 -7.56 -8.97 -13.76
N HIS A 84 -7.04 -8.43 -14.85
CA HIS A 84 -7.83 -8.03 -16.03
C HIS A 84 -8.05 -9.16 -17.06
N GLY A 85 -7.98 -10.42 -16.65
CA GLY A 85 -8.36 -11.58 -17.48
C GLY A 85 -7.22 -12.53 -17.86
N SER A 86 -6.01 -12.31 -17.36
CA SER A 86 -4.92 -13.27 -17.54
C SER A 86 -5.18 -14.53 -16.72
N ILE A 87 -5.21 -15.68 -17.40
CA ILE A 87 -5.47 -16.99 -16.77
C ILE A 87 -4.25 -17.61 -16.09
N SER A 88 -3.05 -17.11 -16.38
CA SER A 88 -1.80 -17.77 -15.96
C SER A 88 -1.08 -17.04 -14.85
N HIS A 89 -1.16 -15.71 -14.80
CA HIS A 89 -0.39 -14.90 -13.87
C HIS A 89 -0.92 -13.46 -13.75
N THR A 90 -0.45 -12.77 -12.70
CA THR A 90 -0.64 -11.34 -12.47
C THR A 90 0.73 -10.66 -12.38
N CYS A 91 0.92 -9.53 -13.06
CA CYS A 91 2.18 -8.79 -13.10
C CYS A 91 2.10 -7.52 -12.25
N ILE A 92 3.05 -7.33 -11.34
CA ILE A 92 3.23 -6.07 -10.60
C ILE A 92 4.52 -5.40 -11.10
N TYR A 93 4.41 -4.18 -11.61
CA TYR A 93 5.56 -3.42 -12.09
C TYR A 93 6.16 -2.53 -11.00
N ARG A 94 5.33 -1.64 -10.42
CA ARG A 94 5.79 -0.76 -9.34
C ARG A 94 4.67 -0.42 -8.38
N PHE A 95 4.94 -0.57 -7.09
CA PHE A 95 4.08 -0.11 -6.01
C PHE A 95 4.85 0.93 -5.18
N ARG A 96 4.22 2.08 -4.92
CA ARG A 96 4.80 3.18 -4.16
C ARG A 96 3.93 3.49 -2.95
N VAL A 97 4.59 3.81 -1.84
CA VAL A 97 3.95 4.23 -0.60
C VAL A 97 4.31 5.70 -0.35
N HIS A 98 3.31 6.53 -0.11
CA HIS A 98 3.46 7.97 0.14
C HIS A 98 2.94 8.30 1.54
N GLY A 99 3.85 8.62 2.46
CA GLY A 99 3.56 8.97 3.84
C GLY A 99 4.26 10.25 4.27
N ARG A 100 4.01 10.69 5.51
CA ARG A 100 4.83 11.70 6.18
C ARG A 100 5.72 11.03 7.21
N ALA A 101 6.95 11.54 7.38
CA ALA A 101 7.78 11.11 8.48
C ALA A 101 7.11 11.52 9.81
N PRO A 102 7.22 10.70 10.87
CA PRO A 102 6.83 11.13 12.21
C PRO A 102 7.62 12.38 12.61
N ASP A 103 6.98 13.27 13.36
CA ASP A 103 7.68 14.44 13.91
C ASP A 103 8.88 13.97 14.75
N PRO A 104 10.06 14.59 14.59
CA PRO A 104 11.21 14.24 15.40
C PRO A 104 10.87 14.47 16.88
N VAL A 105 11.07 13.45 17.70
CA VAL A 105 10.91 13.57 19.15
C VAL A 105 11.89 14.64 19.63
N PRO A 106 11.45 15.71 20.34
CA PRO A 106 12.36 16.71 20.85
C PRO A 106 13.35 16.02 21.78
N VAL A 107 14.62 16.05 21.40
CA VAL A 107 15.73 15.60 22.25
C VAL A 107 15.80 16.61 23.38
N VAL A 108 15.25 16.25 24.54
CA VAL A 108 15.48 17.02 25.76
C VAL A 108 16.95 16.79 26.12
N GLU A 109 17.81 17.76 25.78
CA GLU A 109 19.18 17.81 26.29
C GLU A 109 19.11 17.94 27.81
N THR A 110 19.31 16.83 28.50
CA THR A 110 19.69 16.86 29.92
C THR A 110 21.08 17.47 30.01
N GLN A 111 21.13 18.78 30.25
CA GLN A 111 22.36 19.46 30.67
C GLN A 111 22.82 18.85 32.00
N SER A 112 24.07 18.39 32.04
CA SER A 112 24.80 17.99 33.25
C SER A 112 25.57 19.17 33.81
#